data_AF-A0A6P0YDA4-F1
#
_entry.id   AF-A0A6P0YDA4-F1
#
_cell.length_a   1.000
_cell.length_b   1.000
_cell.length_c   1.000
_cell.angle_alpha   90.00
_cell.angle_beta   90.00
_cell.angle_gamma   90.00
#
_symmetry.space_group_name_H-M   'P 1'
#
loop_
_entity.id
_entity.type
_entity.pdbx_description
1 polymer ?
#
loop_
_entity_poly.entity_id
_entity_poly.type
_entity_poly.pdbx_seq_one_letter_code
_entity_poly.pdbx_strand_id
1 'polypeptide(L)'
;LSGSNFSAAKLISINLKNTDCSNTNLTGVNLSDANLSNANLSGADLSNANLSGANLNYVNLRETKINDLTKIDSKWHLVWQIVNQQPTNNHLKGFNLSRSDLRGVDLSNINLRSANLEGANFGMCDRNVLYCQIQNIDSNYYSHSNLRKVNLCNANLKGSNLVGAYLEKANLSVANLMSAQLNYAEMSGANLTAADLNDADLRDANFSSANLSAADLSNANLSNADLTNAHLSAAKFCNAQLNSAKMNQVDLSTANLTNVNLTNAKLRHANLRNANLTGAILKGVDLSNADLSHAHLKNVELSHAQLKGVKLSETTRLDQKWYIVWDIVNHKIEGRNLQGNDLSNAQLNRVDLNRANLSNANLCGASLRVADLWDANLENANISNANLGGVNLSGANLKGANLSGSDLNRAHLWHTYLSDVNLSGANLMGADLWGVDLDGIDLSGVNLSYANLSHANLKDANLIGANLSRANLSCANLNGVNFSDANLSGTNFSDANINNCILPN
;
A
#
# COMPACT_ATOMS: atom_id res chain seq x y z
N LEU A 1 -37.64 14.06 19.63
CA LEU A 1 -38.37 14.02 20.92
C LEU A 1 -37.48 14.43 22.11
N SER A 2 -36.21 14.80 21.88
CA SER A 2 -35.27 15.22 22.92
C SER A 2 -35.86 16.24 23.92
N GLY A 3 -35.56 16.07 25.20
CA GLY A 3 -35.97 16.96 26.30
C GLY A 3 -37.47 16.95 26.64
N SER A 4 -38.30 16.16 25.96
CA SER A 4 -39.74 16.08 26.19
C SER A 4 -40.09 15.25 27.44
N ASN A 5 -41.30 15.46 27.98
CA ASN A 5 -41.83 14.70 29.12
C ASN A 5 -42.99 13.78 28.68
N PHE A 6 -42.81 12.47 28.86
CA PHE A 6 -43.81 11.43 28.61
C PHE A 6 -44.05 10.54 29.84
N SER A 7 -43.86 11.07 31.05
CA SER A 7 -44.05 10.32 32.29
C SER A 7 -45.41 9.61 32.32
N ALA A 8 -45.42 8.33 32.68
CA ALA A 8 -46.60 7.46 32.75
C ALA A 8 -47.40 7.26 31.43
N ALA A 9 -46.86 7.68 30.28
CA ALA A 9 -47.52 7.45 29.00
C ALA A 9 -47.60 5.95 28.65
N LYS A 10 -48.67 5.55 27.96
CA LYS A 10 -48.85 4.19 27.43
C LYS A 10 -48.49 4.18 25.95
N LEU A 11 -47.26 3.74 25.63
CA LEU A 11 -46.69 3.71 24.29
C LEU A 11 -46.36 2.27 23.88
N ILE A 12 -47.30 1.36 24.12
CA ILE A 12 -47.15 -0.07 23.84
C ILE A 12 -46.96 -0.28 22.34
N SER A 13 -45.99 -1.11 21.95
CA SER A 13 -45.67 -1.45 20.55
C SER A 13 -45.39 -0.25 19.63
N ILE A 14 -45.07 0.92 20.20
CA ILE A 14 -44.77 2.11 19.41
C ILE A 14 -43.50 1.91 18.56
N ASN A 15 -43.46 2.52 17.39
CA ASN A 15 -42.25 2.57 16.58
C ASN A 15 -41.51 3.90 16.81
N LEU A 16 -40.41 3.83 17.56
CA LEU A 16 -39.49 4.93 17.85
C LEU A 16 -38.10 4.65 17.26
N LYS A 17 -38.02 3.82 16.21
CA LYS A 17 -36.77 3.53 15.50
C LYS A 17 -36.11 4.83 15.02
N ASN A 18 -34.79 4.92 15.17
CA ASN A 18 -33.98 6.08 14.79
C ASN A 18 -34.42 7.41 15.44
N THR A 19 -35.21 7.37 16.52
CA THR A 19 -35.73 8.58 17.15
C THR A 19 -34.75 9.11 18.18
N ASP A 20 -34.55 10.43 18.19
CA ASP A 20 -33.82 11.09 19.26
C ASP A 20 -34.76 11.42 20.43
N CYS A 21 -34.58 10.68 21.52
CA CYS A 21 -35.27 10.82 22.81
C CYS A 21 -34.24 11.13 23.93
N SER A 22 -33.11 11.73 23.59
CA SER A 22 -32.12 12.14 24.58
C SER A 22 -32.72 13.07 25.62
N ASN A 23 -32.27 12.94 26.88
CA ASN A 23 -32.67 13.78 28.00
C ASN A 23 -34.20 13.83 28.23
N THR A 24 -34.95 12.84 27.74
CA THR A 24 -36.41 12.79 27.93
C THR A 24 -36.76 12.27 29.31
N ASN A 25 -37.87 12.76 29.87
CA ASN A 25 -38.47 12.15 31.05
C ASN A 25 -39.45 11.04 30.59
N LEU A 26 -39.06 9.79 30.83
CA LEU A 26 -39.80 8.58 30.51
C LEU A 26 -40.19 7.80 31.78
N THR A 27 -40.26 8.46 32.93
CA THR A 27 -40.53 7.77 34.20
C THR A 27 -41.90 7.08 34.17
N GLY A 28 -41.95 5.79 34.50
CA GLY A 28 -43.20 5.01 34.53
C GLY A 28 -43.85 4.76 33.16
N VAL A 29 -43.19 5.10 32.05
CA VAL A 29 -43.72 4.87 30.70
C VAL A 29 -43.89 3.38 30.43
N ASN A 30 -44.94 3.00 29.70
CA ASN A 30 -45.07 1.64 29.18
C ASN A 30 -44.67 1.59 27.70
N LEU A 31 -43.46 1.08 27.44
CA LEU A 31 -42.84 0.85 26.13
C LEU A 31 -42.72 -0.65 25.82
N SER A 32 -43.57 -1.50 26.41
CA SER A 32 -43.53 -2.94 26.12
C SER A 32 -43.70 -3.19 24.62
N ASP A 33 -42.88 -4.08 24.08
CA ASP A 33 -42.83 -4.44 22.65
C ASP A 33 -42.54 -3.26 21.69
N ALA A 34 -42.09 -2.11 22.20
CA ALA A 34 -41.75 -0.96 21.38
C ALA A 34 -40.53 -1.26 20.50
N ASN A 35 -40.54 -0.74 19.28
CA ASN A 35 -39.36 -0.73 18.43
C ASN A 35 -38.55 0.54 18.67
N LEU A 36 -37.49 0.42 19.47
CA LEU A 36 -36.58 1.52 19.80
C LEU A 36 -35.26 1.42 19.02
N SER A 37 -35.13 0.52 18.03
CA SER A 37 -33.83 0.28 17.40
C SER A 37 -33.15 1.56 16.87
N ASN A 38 -31.86 1.72 17.15
CA ASN A 38 -31.06 2.93 16.88
C ASN A 38 -31.60 4.23 17.52
N ALA A 39 -32.55 4.18 18.46
CA ALA A 39 -32.98 5.36 19.18
C ALA A 39 -31.84 5.89 20.06
N ASN A 40 -31.78 7.21 20.18
CA ASN A 40 -30.91 7.86 21.15
C ASN A 40 -31.69 8.08 22.45
N LEU A 41 -31.42 7.29 23.49
CA LEU A 41 -31.99 7.48 24.82
C LEU A 41 -31.03 8.20 25.77
N SER A 42 -29.88 8.71 25.29
CA SER A 42 -28.85 9.22 26.21
C SER A 42 -29.39 10.26 27.21
N GLY A 43 -29.06 10.09 28.50
CA GLY A 43 -29.53 10.99 29.56
C GLY A 43 -31.01 10.88 29.93
N ALA A 44 -31.79 10.01 29.28
CA ALA A 44 -33.22 9.87 29.57
C ALA A 44 -33.48 9.23 30.95
N ASP A 45 -34.56 9.64 31.61
CA ASP A 45 -35.01 9.03 32.87
C ASP A 45 -36.07 7.96 32.59
N LEU A 46 -35.67 6.69 32.72
CA LEU A 46 -36.50 5.51 32.52
C LEU A 46 -36.92 4.87 33.85
N SER A 47 -36.82 5.57 34.97
CA SER A 47 -37.18 5.02 36.28
C SER A 47 -38.63 4.52 36.29
N ASN A 48 -38.85 3.30 36.77
CA ASN A 48 -40.14 2.59 36.77
C ASN A 48 -40.74 2.29 35.37
N ALA A 49 -40.00 2.50 34.28
CA ALA A 49 -40.51 2.22 32.94
C ALA A 49 -40.66 0.71 32.68
N ASN A 50 -41.55 0.34 31.76
CA ASN A 50 -41.69 -1.02 31.25
C ASN A 50 -41.20 -1.12 29.80
N LEU A 51 -40.07 -1.79 29.57
CA LEU A 51 -39.47 -2.08 28.27
C LEU A 51 -39.44 -3.58 27.97
N SER A 52 -40.26 -4.40 28.64
CA SER A 52 -40.32 -5.84 28.36
C SER A 52 -40.63 -6.11 26.89
N GLY A 53 -39.83 -6.95 26.23
CA GLY A 53 -39.99 -7.28 24.81
C GLY A 53 -39.60 -6.17 23.83
N ALA A 54 -39.14 -5.00 24.31
CA ALA A 54 -38.75 -3.90 23.44
C ALA A 54 -37.49 -4.23 22.62
N ASN A 55 -37.47 -3.84 21.35
CA ASN A 55 -36.30 -3.95 20.50
C ASN A 55 -35.32 -2.80 20.77
N LEU A 56 -34.27 -3.08 21.55
CA LEU A 56 -33.23 -2.11 21.93
C LEU A 56 -31.92 -2.26 21.14
N ASN A 57 -31.95 -2.91 19.96
CA ASN A 57 -30.77 -3.02 19.11
C ASN A 57 -30.20 -1.62 18.78
N TYR A 58 -28.89 -1.43 19.03
CA TYR A 58 -28.14 -0.20 18.79
C TYR A 58 -28.64 1.04 19.54
N VAL A 59 -29.45 0.87 20.58
CA VAL A 59 -29.94 1.99 21.38
C VAL A 59 -28.79 2.58 22.22
N ASN A 60 -28.65 3.90 22.18
CA ASN A 60 -27.72 4.60 23.06
C ASN A 60 -28.34 4.74 24.46
N LEU A 61 -27.89 3.90 25.41
CA LEU A 61 -28.35 3.85 26.80
C LEU A 61 -27.46 4.64 27.77
N ARG A 62 -26.46 5.39 27.29
CA ARG A 62 -25.54 6.15 28.15
C ARG A 62 -26.27 7.21 28.95
N GLU A 63 -25.84 7.41 30.19
CA GLU A 63 -26.39 8.38 31.13
C GLU A 63 -27.89 8.19 31.44
N THR A 64 -28.50 7.08 31.00
CA THR A 64 -29.91 6.81 31.30
C THR A 64 -30.08 6.40 32.76
N LYS A 65 -31.17 6.85 33.37
CA LYS A 65 -31.53 6.47 34.74
C LYS A 65 -32.54 5.32 34.71
N ILE A 66 -32.21 4.22 35.36
CA ILE A 66 -33.15 3.14 35.67
C ILE A 66 -33.10 2.84 37.17
N ASN A 67 -34.09 2.12 37.67
CA ASN A 67 -34.16 1.66 39.05
C ASN A 67 -34.68 0.21 39.10
N ASP A 68 -34.75 -0.36 40.31
CA ASP A 68 -35.15 -1.76 40.54
C ASP A 68 -36.57 -2.11 40.03
N LEU A 69 -37.42 -1.11 39.84
CA LEU A 69 -38.78 -1.27 39.33
C LEU A 69 -38.86 -1.18 37.80
N THR A 70 -37.78 -0.79 37.13
CA THR A 70 -37.69 -0.70 35.67
C THR A 70 -37.67 -2.11 35.09
N LYS A 71 -38.66 -2.46 34.27
CA LYS A 71 -38.71 -3.76 33.61
C LYS A 71 -37.96 -3.69 32.29
N ILE A 72 -36.81 -4.36 32.21
CA ILE A 72 -35.98 -4.43 31.01
C ILE A 72 -35.38 -5.83 30.91
N ASP A 73 -35.29 -6.37 29.69
CA ASP A 73 -34.76 -7.72 29.49
C ASP A 73 -33.29 -7.80 29.95
N SER A 74 -32.90 -8.97 30.49
CA SER A 74 -31.61 -9.17 31.16
C SER A 74 -30.40 -8.80 30.29
N LYS A 75 -30.45 -9.07 28.98
CA LYS A 75 -29.43 -8.63 28.01
C LYS A 75 -29.22 -7.12 28.06
N TRP A 76 -30.31 -6.36 27.97
CA TRP A 76 -30.25 -4.91 27.87
C TRP A 76 -29.96 -4.26 29.22
N HIS A 77 -30.37 -4.90 30.32
CA HIS A 77 -29.90 -4.51 31.65
C HIS A 77 -28.38 -4.62 31.77
N LEU A 78 -27.78 -5.73 31.30
CA LEU A 78 -26.33 -5.89 31.29
C LEU A 78 -25.63 -4.86 30.40
N VAL A 79 -26.15 -4.59 29.19
CA VAL A 79 -25.62 -3.53 28.31
C VAL A 79 -25.67 -2.18 29.03
N TRP A 80 -26.79 -1.87 29.70
CA TRP A 80 -26.93 -0.65 30.49
C TRP A 80 -25.88 -0.56 31.61
N GLN A 81 -25.61 -1.66 32.33
CA GLN A 81 -24.56 -1.71 33.35
C GLN A 81 -23.17 -1.43 32.75
N ILE A 82 -22.84 -2.07 31.63
CA ILE A 82 -21.54 -1.89 30.95
C ILE A 82 -21.31 -0.43 30.55
N VAL A 83 -22.32 0.22 29.97
CA VAL A 83 -22.16 1.58 29.43
C VAL A 83 -22.30 2.69 30.47
N ASN A 84 -22.86 2.42 31.66
CA ASN A 84 -23.13 3.44 32.69
C ASN A 84 -22.38 3.26 34.01
N GLN A 85 -22.01 2.03 34.38
CA GLN A 85 -21.48 1.75 35.72
C GLN A 85 -20.03 1.25 35.72
N GLN A 86 -19.42 1.10 34.53
CA GLN A 86 -18.27 0.24 34.27
C GLN A 86 -18.51 -1.21 34.73
N PRO A 87 -18.02 -2.22 34.01
CA PRO A 87 -18.26 -3.60 34.41
C PRO A 87 -17.56 -3.89 35.75
N THR A 88 -18.36 -4.08 36.80
CA THR A 88 -17.88 -4.51 38.13
C THR A 88 -17.44 -5.98 38.14
N ASN A 89 -17.86 -6.74 37.12
CA ASN A 89 -17.51 -8.14 36.92
C ASN A 89 -16.47 -8.30 35.80
N ASN A 90 -15.28 -8.77 36.16
CA ASN A 90 -14.20 -9.04 35.22
C ASN A 90 -14.47 -10.24 34.29
N HIS A 91 -15.61 -10.93 34.44
CA HIS A 91 -15.97 -12.14 33.70
C HIS A 91 -17.33 -12.02 33.00
N LEU A 92 -17.31 -11.52 31.77
CA LEU A 92 -18.46 -11.47 30.84
C LEU A 92 -18.41 -12.63 29.82
N LYS A 93 -17.91 -13.79 30.27
CA LYS A 93 -17.76 -14.99 29.43
C LYS A 93 -19.12 -15.50 28.94
N GLY A 94 -19.25 -15.72 27.63
CA GLY A 94 -20.45 -16.33 27.03
C GLY A 94 -21.70 -15.44 26.99
N PHE A 95 -21.63 -14.19 27.45
CA PHE A 95 -22.78 -13.30 27.44
C PHE A 95 -23.17 -12.86 26.02
N ASN A 96 -24.46 -12.61 25.83
CA ASN A 96 -24.99 -12.08 24.58
C ASN A 96 -25.06 -10.54 24.62
N LEU A 97 -24.16 -9.91 23.88
CA LEU A 97 -24.03 -8.46 23.72
C LEU A 97 -24.21 -8.07 22.24
N SER A 98 -24.81 -8.93 21.41
CA SER A 98 -24.96 -8.66 19.98
C SER A 98 -25.77 -7.40 19.71
N ARG A 99 -25.41 -6.66 18.66
CA ARG A 99 -26.12 -5.44 18.23
C ARG A 99 -26.30 -4.40 19.35
N SER A 100 -25.37 -4.34 20.30
CA SER A 100 -25.34 -3.33 21.35
C SER A 100 -24.50 -2.13 20.92
N ASP A 101 -24.83 -0.94 21.43
CA ASP A 101 -23.96 0.23 21.37
C ASP A 101 -23.01 0.19 22.57
N LEU A 102 -21.75 -0.18 22.31
CA LEU A 102 -20.67 -0.28 23.29
C LEU A 102 -19.56 0.73 23.00
N ARG A 103 -19.83 1.82 22.27
CA ARG A 103 -18.84 2.84 21.97
C ARG A 103 -18.24 3.47 23.24
N GLY A 104 -16.94 3.72 23.26
CA GLY A 104 -16.31 4.41 24.39
C GLY A 104 -16.31 3.67 25.72
N VAL A 105 -16.70 2.40 25.74
CA VAL A 105 -16.58 1.59 26.94
C VAL A 105 -15.10 1.31 27.22
N ASP A 106 -14.75 1.23 28.50
CA ASP A 106 -13.50 0.62 28.92
C ASP A 106 -13.78 -0.85 29.29
N LEU A 107 -13.30 -1.75 28.44
CA LEU A 107 -13.31 -3.19 28.66
C LEU A 107 -11.89 -3.74 28.72
N SER A 108 -10.92 -2.89 29.04
CA SER A 108 -9.54 -3.32 29.16
C SER A 108 -9.41 -4.39 30.24
N ASN A 109 -8.65 -5.44 29.94
CA ASN A 109 -8.45 -6.62 30.80
C ASN A 109 -9.72 -7.44 31.12
N ILE A 110 -10.87 -7.14 30.53
CA ILE A 110 -12.10 -7.92 30.77
C ILE A 110 -12.06 -9.26 30.01
N ASN A 111 -12.64 -10.29 30.63
CA ASN A 111 -12.80 -11.59 30.00
C ASN A 111 -14.16 -11.71 29.29
N LEU A 112 -14.14 -11.55 27.97
CA LEU A 112 -15.27 -11.71 27.03
C LEU A 112 -15.14 -13.00 26.21
N ARG A 113 -14.43 -14.00 26.73
CA ARG A 113 -14.24 -15.27 26.01
C ARG A 113 -15.59 -15.86 25.61
N SER A 114 -15.72 -16.21 24.33
CA SER A 114 -16.93 -16.80 23.76
C SER A 114 -18.20 -15.94 23.89
N ALA A 115 -18.06 -14.65 24.19
CA ALA A 115 -19.19 -13.72 24.15
C ALA A 115 -19.73 -13.58 22.72
N ASN A 116 -21.04 -13.37 22.59
CA ASN A 116 -21.64 -13.00 21.32
C ASN A 116 -21.68 -11.47 21.20
N LEU A 117 -20.81 -10.92 20.36
CA LEU A 117 -20.65 -9.51 20.03
C LEU A 117 -20.99 -9.24 18.56
N GLU A 118 -21.78 -10.11 17.94
CA GLU A 118 -22.16 -9.99 16.53
C GLU A 118 -22.80 -8.63 16.27
N GLY A 119 -22.24 -7.91 15.30
CA GLY A 119 -22.67 -6.58 14.93
C GLY A 119 -22.65 -5.56 16.07
N ALA A 120 -21.94 -5.80 17.19
CA ALA A 120 -21.80 -4.81 18.25
C ALA A 120 -21.02 -3.59 17.74
N ASN A 121 -21.32 -2.41 18.29
CA ASN A 121 -20.71 -1.16 17.89
C ASN A 121 -19.74 -0.66 18.97
N PHE A 122 -18.44 -0.76 18.70
CA PHE A 122 -17.33 -0.22 19.50
C PHE A 122 -16.65 0.99 18.84
N GLY A 123 -16.91 1.21 17.55
CA GLY A 123 -16.25 2.23 16.74
C GLY A 123 -16.84 3.62 16.92
N MET A 124 -16.28 4.58 16.18
CA MET A 124 -16.67 5.99 16.31
C MET A 124 -18.14 6.28 15.93
N CYS A 125 -18.68 7.39 16.43
CA CYS A 125 -19.83 8.05 15.80
C CYS A 125 -19.35 8.69 14.49
N ASP A 126 -19.88 8.23 13.37
CA ASP A 126 -19.51 8.71 12.04
C ASP A 126 -19.96 10.16 11.80
N ARG A 127 -19.01 11.03 11.40
CA ARG A 127 -19.15 12.16 10.46
C ARG A 127 -17.80 12.89 10.31
N ASN A 128 -17.13 12.66 9.17
CA ASN A 128 -15.93 13.35 8.66
C ASN A 128 -14.57 12.77 9.09
N VAL A 129 -14.18 11.70 8.38
CA VAL A 129 -12.84 11.09 8.39
C VAL A 129 -11.84 11.96 7.63
N LEU A 130 -11.41 13.08 8.21
CA LEU A 130 -10.25 13.82 7.68
C LEU A 130 -9.31 14.42 8.73
N TYR A 131 -9.49 14.15 10.04
CA TYR A 131 -8.79 14.94 11.07
C TYR A 131 -8.22 14.16 12.27
N CYS A 132 -8.00 12.85 12.17
CA CYS A 132 -7.30 12.09 13.22
C CYS A 132 -5.86 11.73 12.82
N GLN A 133 -5.18 12.61 12.10
CA GLN A 133 -3.72 12.65 12.15
C GLN A 133 -3.31 13.44 13.39
N ILE A 134 -2.73 12.74 14.37
CA ILE A 134 -1.68 13.21 15.29
C ILE A 134 -1.84 14.68 15.75
N GLN A 135 -2.35 14.88 16.98
CA GLN A 135 -1.83 15.76 18.04
C GLN A 135 -2.96 16.17 18.98
N ASN A 136 -2.74 15.97 20.29
CA ASN A 136 -3.40 16.61 21.44
C ASN A 136 -4.76 17.28 21.15
N ILE A 137 -5.88 16.58 21.41
CA ILE A 137 -7.15 17.26 21.63
C ILE A 137 -7.86 16.63 22.82
N ASP A 138 -8.26 17.53 23.70
CA ASP A 138 -8.89 17.33 24.99
C ASP A 138 -10.11 16.41 24.97
N SER A 139 -10.27 15.77 26.13
CA SER A 139 -11.47 15.18 26.69
C SER A 139 -12.80 15.74 26.17
N ASN A 140 -13.72 14.80 25.95
CA ASN A 140 -15.18 14.90 25.96
C ASN A 140 -15.86 14.82 24.57
N TYR A 141 -16.32 13.60 24.25
CA TYR A 141 -17.38 13.19 23.30
C TYR A 141 -17.06 12.24 22.13
N TYR A 142 -15.81 11.82 21.91
CA TYR A 142 -15.50 10.81 20.88
C TYR A 142 -14.51 9.76 21.37
N SER A 143 -14.93 8.99 22.38
CA SER A 143 -14.12 7.94 23.00
C SER A 143 -14.10 6.67 22.13
N HIS A 144 -12.94 6.36 21.56
CA HIS A 144 -12.62 5.02 21.09
C HIS A 144 -12.85 4.01 22.23
N SER A 145 -13.37 2.82 21.92
CA SER A 145 -13.50 1.78 22.94
C SER A 145 -12.10 1.29 23.35
N ASN A 146 -11.82 1.31 24.65
CA ASN A 146 -10.58 0.76 25.20
C ASN A 146 -10.76 -0.74 25.40
N LEU A 147 -10.21 -1.53 24.49
CA LEU A 147 -10.22 -2.99 24.50
C LEU A 147 -8.81 -3.57 24.73
N ARG A 148 -7.90 -2.78 25.33
CA ARG A 148 -6.52 -3.21 25.56
C ARG A 148 -6.48 -4.45 26.44
N LYS A 149 -5.70 -5.46 26.02
CA LYS A 149 -5.54 -6.73 26.75
C LYS A 149 -6.86 -7.47 27.02
N VAL A 150 -7.95 -7.11 26.36
CA VAL A 150 -9.23 -7.82 26.49
C VAL A 150 -9.06 -9.28 26.05
N ASN A 151 -9.77 -10.20 26.68
CA ASN A 151 -9.82 -11.59 26.24
C ASN A 151 -11.11 -11.83 25.45
N LEU A 152 -10.99 -11.82 24.12
CA LEU A 152 -12.03 -12.10 23.13
C LEU A 152 -11.81 -13.47 22.45
N CYS A 153 -11.05 -14.37 23.09
CA CYS A 153 -10.80 -15.69 22.51
C CYS A 153 -12.12 -16.41 22.19
N ASN A 154 -12.24 -16.93 20.97
CA ASN A 154 -13.44 -17.60 20.47
C ASN A 154 -14.73 -16.74 20.55
N ALA A 155 -14.62 -15.42 20.67
CA ALA A 155 -15.78 -14.53 20.64
C ALA A 155 -16.31 -14.36 19.22
N ASN A 156 -17.62 -14.15 19.09
CA ASN A 156 -18.24 -13.83 17.81
C ASN A 156 -18.34 -12.32 17.64
N LEU A 157 -17.47 -11.72 16.83
CA LEU A 157 -17.42 -10.31 16.46
C LEU A 157 -17.79 -10.08 14.99
N LYS A 158 -18.46 -11.05 14.33
CA LYS A 158 -18.86 -10.94 12.94
C LYS A 158 -19.61 -9.64 12.68
N GLY A 159 -19.19 -8.89 11.66
CA GLY A 159 -19.80 -7.63 11.26
C GLY A 159 -19.79 -6.52 12.32
N SER A 160 -18.99 -6.67 13.39
CA SER A 160 -18.88 -5.64 14.43
C SER A 160 -18.15 -4.41 13.90
N ASN A 161 -18.49 -3.25 14.44
CA ASN A 161 -17.79 -2.01 14.18
C ASN A 161 -16.75 -1.79 15.27
N LEU A 162 -15.47 -1.89 14.92
CA LEU A 162 -14.28 -1.70 15.75
C LEU A 162 -13.38 -0.60 15.19
N VAL A 163 -13.92 0.32 14.37
CA VAL A 163 -13.14 1.41 13.76
C VAL A 163 -12.42 2.23 14.84
N GLY A 164 -11.09 2.32 14.73
CA GLY A 164 -10.24 3.04 15.67
C GLY A 164 -10.14 2.42 17.08
N ALA A 165 -10.65 1.21 17.31
CA ALA A 165 -10.63 0.60 18.64
C ALA A 165 -9.19 0.30 19.12
N TYR A 166 -8.95 0.48 20.42
CA TYR A 166 -7.67 0.17 21.06
C TYR A 166 -7.65 -1.28 21.53
N LEU A 167 -7.01 -2.15 20.77
CA LEU A 167 -6.94 -3.60 20.96
C LEU A 167 -5.51 -4.08 21.24
N GLU A 168 -4.63 -3.20 21.70
CA GLU A 168 -3.23 -3.56 21.92
C GLU A 168 -3.11 -4.70 22.93
N LYS A 169 -2.34 -5.73 22.55
CA LYS A 169 -2.15 -6.96 23.33
C LYS A 169 -3.44 -7.71 23.68
N ALA A 170 -4.56 -7.43 23.00
CA ALA A 170 -5.79 -8.20 23.17
C ALA A 170 -5.61 -9.64 22.68
N ASN A 171 -6.37 -10.57 23.27
CA ASN A 171 -6.44 -11.96 22.80
C ASN A 171 -7.74 -12.16 22.01
N LEU A 172 -7.64 -12.19 20.69
CA LEU A 172 -8.69 -12.52 19.73
C LEU A 172 -8.46 -13.88 19.05
N SER A 173 -7.66 -14.75 19.65
CA SER A 173 -7.40 -16.08 19.08
C SER A 173 -8.71 -16.84 18.82
N VAL A 174 -8.84 -17.44 17.63
CA VAL A 174 -10.05 -18.18 17.19
C VAL A 174 -11.32 -17.32 17.15
N ALA A 175 -11.21 -15.99 17.26
CA ALA A 175 -12.39 -15.11 17.18
C ALA A 175 -12.94 -15.08 15.74
N ASN A 176 -14.26 -14.95 15.63
CA ASN A 176 -14.92 -14.69 14.34
C ASN A 176 -15.03 -13.17 14.15
N LEU A 177 -14.23 -12.60 13.27
CA LEU A 177 -14.19 -11.20 12.87
C LEU A 177 -14.61 -11.04 11.39
N MET A 178 -15.31 -12.02 10.82
CA MET A 178 -15.74 -11.99 9.43
C MET A 178 -16.56 -10.72 9.17
N SER A 179 -16.19 -10.00 8.11
CA SER A 179 -16.79 -8.70 7.72
C SER A 179 -16.77 -7.61 8.79
N ALA A 180 -15.92 -7.72 9.83
CA ALA A 180 -15.79 -6.68 10.84
C ALA A 180 -15.10 -5.42 10.26
N GLN A 181 -15.47 -4.25 10.78
CA GLN A 181 -14.85 -2.97 10.43
C GLN A 181 -13.76 -2.65 11.46
N LEU A 182 -12.50 -2.76 11.08
CA LEU A 182 -11.32 -2.60 11.92
C LEU A 182 -10.37 -1.54 11.37
N ASN A 183 -10.80 -0.72 10.40
CA ASN A 183 -9.97 0.33 9.86
C ASN A 183 -9.53 1.30 10.96
N TYR A 184 -8.26 1.70 10.92
CA TYR A 184 -7.57 2.49 11.96
C TYR A 184 -7.48 1.84 13.36
N ALA A 185 -7.83 0.56 13.53
CA ALA A 185 -7.72 -0.09 14.84
C ALA A 185 -6.25 -0.27 15.27
N GLU A 186 -5.99 -0.09 16.57
CA GLU A 186 -4.67 -0.27 17.16
C GLU A 186 -4.55 -1.67 17.76
N MET A 187 -3.91 -2.59 17.05
CA MET A 187 -3.83 -4.01 17.39
C MET A 187 -2.39 -4.48 17.64
N SER A 188 -1.49 -3.55 17.98
CA SER A 188 -0.08 -3.88 18.19
C SER A 188 0.10 -4.95 19.28
N GLY A 189 0.88 -5.98 18.95
CA GLY A 189 1.12 -7.13 19.83
C GLY A 189 -0.12 -7.96 20.18
N ALA A 190 -1.26 -7.77 19.50
CA ALA A 190 -2.46 -8.58 19.73
C ALA A 190 -2.25 -10.03 19.25
N ASN A 191 -2.99 -10.96 19.85
CA ASN A 191 -3.03 -12.36 19.43
C ASN A 191 -4.33 -12.64 18.67
N LEU A 192 -4.23 -12.85 17.36
CA LEU A 192 -5.29 -13.25 16.44
C LEU A 192 -5.03 -14.63 15.83
N THR A 193 -4.26 -15.50 16.50
CA THR A 193 -3.97 -16.85 15.98
C THR A 193 -5.28 -17.57 15.63
N ALA A 194 -5.35 -18.09 14.39
CA ALA A 194 -6.50 -18.80 13.84
C ALA A 194 -7.84 -18.02 13.90
N ALA A 195 -7.81 -16.68 13.98
CA ALA A 195 -9.00 -15.86 13.85
C ALA A 195 -9.53 -15.86 12.41
N ASP A 196 -10.84 -15.76 12.25
CA ASP A 196 -11.50 -15.58 10.95
C ASP A 196 -11.71 -14.09 10.69
N LEU A 197 -10.96 -13.51 9.76
CA LEU A 197 -11.01 -12.12 9.32
C LEU A 197 -11.46 -12.03 7.85
N ASN A 198 -12.16 -13.04 7.34
CA ASN A 198 -12.63 -13.05 5.96
C ASN A 198 -13.52 -11.82 5.68
N ASP A 199 -13.29 -11.16 4.55
CA ASP A 199 -13.99 -9.93 4.12
C ASP A 199 -13.88 -8.73 5.11
N ALA A 200 -12.98 -8.76 6.10
CA ALA A 200 -12.82 -7.65 7.05
C ALA A 200 -12.18 -6.40 6.42
N ASP A 201 -12.58 -5.22 6.88
CA ASP A 201 -11.94 -3.94 6.53
C ASP A 201 -10.89 -3.59 7.58
N LEU A 202 -9.61 -3.66 7.20
CA LEU A 202 -8.44 -3.53 8.06
C LEU A 202 -7.54 -2.37 7.58
N ARG A 203 -8.07 -1.46 6.76
CA ARG A 203 -7.30 -0.34 6.19
C ARG A 203 -6.68 0.51 7.29
N ASP A 204 -5.42 0.87 7.11
CA ASP A 204 -4.69 1.75 8.04
C ASP A 204 -4.60 1.22 9.49
N ALA A 205 -4.93 -0.06 9.74
CA ALA A 205 -4.83 -0.66 11.06
C ALA A 205 -3.37 -0.99 11.43
N ASN A 206 -3.07 -0.98 12.73
CA ASN A 206 -1.74 -1.28 13.25
C ASN A 206 -1.69 -2.69 13.85
N PHE A 207 -1.09 -3.62 13.13
CA PHE A 207 -0.80 -5.01 13.53
C PHE A 207 0.68 -5.22 13.89
N SER A 208 1.44 -4.17 14.17
CA SER A 208 2.87 -4.31 14.45
C SER A 208 3.13 -5.31 15.59
N SER A 209 4.03 -6.26 15.35
CA SER A 209 4.36 -7.36 16.28
C SER A 209 3.17 -8.24 16.73
N ALA A 210 2.02 -8.18 16.05
CA ALA A 210 0.88 -9.04 16.36
C ALA A 210 1.11 -10.48 15.86
N ASN A 211 0.43 -11.44 16.49
CA ASN A 211 0.42 -12.83 16.05
C ASN A 211 -0.91 -13.14 15.35
N LEU A 212 -0.86 -13.35 14.04
CA LEU A 212 -1.95 -13.74 13.16
C LEU A 212 -1.69 -15.10 12.49
N SER A 213 -0.83 -15.94 13.09
CA SER A 213 -0.54 -17.27 12.54
C SER A 213 -1.82 -18.07 12.31
N ALA A 214 -1.92 -18.71 11.15
CA ALA A 214 -3.08 -19.48 10.69
C ALA A 214 -4.43 -18.71 10.63
N ALA A 215 -4.42 -17.38 10.72
CA ALA A 215 -5.63 -16.58 10.55
C ALA A 215 -6.15 -16.63 9.09
N ASP A 216 -7.46 -16.51 8.92
CA ASP A 216 -8.09 -16.40 7.60
C ASP A 216 -8.35 -14.94 7.25
N LEU A 217 -7.52 -14.36 6.39
CA LEU A 217 -7.61 -12.99 5.89
C LEU A 217 -8.07 -12.96 4.42
N SER A 218 -8.70 -14.04 3.94
CA SER A 218 -9.17 -14.12 2.55
C SER A 218 -10.12 -12.96 2.25
N ASN A 219 -9.97 -12.32 1.08
CA ASN A 219 -10.70 -11.13 0.62
C ASN A 219 -10.62 -9.88 1.52
N ALA A 220 -9.88 -9.91 2.63
CA ALA A 220 -9.80 -8.77 3.54
C ALA A 220 -9.04 -7.59 2.90
N ASN A 221 -9.33 -6.37 3.34
CA ASN A 221 -8.65 -5.17 2.88
C ASN A 221 -7.71 -4.60 3.96
N LEU A 222 -6.41 -4.85 3.82
CA LEU A 222 -5.34 -4.34 4.68
C LEU A 222 -4.51 -3.25 3.99
N SER A 223 -5.10 -2.49 3.06
CA SER A 223 -4.37 -1.41 2.38
C SER A 223 -3.83 -0.41 3.41
N ASN A 224 -2.57 0.00 3.26
CA ASN A 224 -1.80 0.87 4.17
C ASN A 224 -1.59 0.34 5.61
N ALA A 225 -2.03 -0.87 5.95
CA ALA A 225 -1.87 -1.41 7.30
C ALA A 225 -0.38 -1.59 7.68
N ASP A 226 -0.09 -1.50 8.98
CA ASP A 226 1.25 -1.78 9.52
C ASP A 226 1.32 -3.17 10.13
N LEU A 227 1.99 -4.09 9.46
CA LEU A 227 2.23 -5.48 9.85
C LEU A 227 3.73 -5.73 10.13
N THR A 228 4.49 -4.67 10.44
CA THR A 228 5.92 -4.78 10.73
C THR A 228 6.16 -5.74 11.90
N ASN A 229 7.08 -6.70 11.73
CA ASN A 229 7.39 -7.76 12.70
C ASN A 229 6.21 -8.69 13.07
N ALA A 230 5.10 -8.68 12.32
CA ALA A 230 3.97 -9.56 12.62
C ALA A 230 4.27 -11.04 12.26
N HIS A 231 3.65 -11.96 13.00
CA HIS A 231 3.68 -13.39 12.68
C HIS A 231 2.42 -13.80 11.92
N LEU A 232 2.56 -14.23 10.68
CA LEU A 232 1.48 -14.60 9.75
C LEU A 232 1.74 -15.97 9.11
N SER A 233 2.53 -16.81 9.78
CA SER A 233 2.83 -18.15 9.28
C SER A 233 1.54 -18.97 9.10
N ALA A 234 1.45 -19.68 7.98
CA ALA A 234 0.27 -20.43 7.55
C ALA A 234 -1.04 -19.62 7.42
N ALA A 235 -1.01 -18.29 7.45
CA ALA A 235 -2.21 -17.47 7.26
C ALA A 235 -2.73 -17.57 5.80
N LYS A 236 -4.02 -17.33 5.61
CA LYS A 236 -4.67 -17.32 4.29
C LYS A 236 -4.99 -15.90 3.87
N PHE A 237 -4.67 -15.55 2.63
CA PHE A 237 -4.82 -14.21 2.05
C PHE A 237 -5.40 -14.27 0.63
N CYS A 238 -6.13 -15.33 0.29
CA CYS A 238 -6.71 -15.48 -1.04
C CYS A 238 -7.48 -14.21 -1.45
N ASN A 239 -7.07 -13.57 -2.54
CA ASN A 239 -7.66 -12.31 -3.07
C ASN A 239 -7.61 -11.09 -2.12
N ALA A 240 -6.84 -11.13 -1.03
CA ALA A 240 -6.73 -10.01 -0.10
C ALA A 240 -6.02 -8.79 -0.73
N GLN A 241 -6.33 -7.60 -0.21
CA GLN A 241 -5.72 -6.34 -0.65
C GLN A 241 -4.72 -5.85 0.41
N LEU A 242 -3.45 -5.70 0.04
CA LEU A 242 -2.35 -5.21 0.89
C LEU A 242 -1.56 -4.08 0.20
N ASN A 243 -2.24 -3.29 -0.63
CA ASN A 243 -1.62 -2.15 -1.31
C ASN A 243 -0.91 -1.23 -0.31
N SER A 244 0.35 -0.90 -0.56
CA SER A 244 1.17 -0.01 0.27
C SER A 244 1.30 -0.41 1.75
N ALA A 245 0.97 -1.66 2.11
CA ALA A 245 1.13 -2.14 3.48
C ALA A 245 2.61 -2.17 3.91
N LYS A 246 2.86 -1.86 5.18
CA LYS A 246 4.21 -2.00 5.78
C LYS A 246 4.32 -3.39 6.37
N MET A 247 5.22 -4.21 5.85
CA MET A 247 5.36 -5.63 6.21
C MET A 247 6.84 -6.01 6.34
N ASN A 248 7.68 -5.08 6.78
CA ASN A 248 9.10 -5.36 6.97
C ASN A 248 9.28 -6.41 8.08
N GLN A 249 10.18 -7.36 7.88
CA GLN A 249 10.49 -8.46 8.82
C GLN A 249 9.26 -9.32 9.20
N VAL A 250 8.21 -9.32 8.38
CA VAL A 250 7.03 -10.16 8.60
C VAL A 250 7.37 -11.65 8.38
N ASP A 251 6.76 -12.53 9.16
CA ASP A 251 6.80 -13.97 8.90
C ASP A 251 5.54 -14.42 8.15
N LEU A 252 5.66 -14.67 6.85
CA LEU A 252 4.64 -15.22 5.96
C LEU A 252 4.97 -16.67 5.55
N SER A 253 5.80 -17.38 6.31
CA SER A 253 6.16 -18.76 5.97
C SER A 253 4.91 -19.63 5.84
N THR A 254 4.88 -20.47 4.81
CA THR A 254 3.76 -21.36 4.45
C THR A 254 2.40 -20.67 4.20
N ALA A 255 2.34 -19.34 4.16
CA ALA A 255 1.10 -18.60 3.93
C ALA A 255 0.54 -18.81 2.52
N ASN A 256 -0.78 -18.78 2.40
CA ASN A 256 -1.45 -18.79 1.11
C ASN A 256 -1.78 -17.36 0.67
N LEU A 257 -1.03 -16.84 -0.30
CA LEU A 257 -1.09 -15.49 -0.85
C LEU A 257 -1.60 -15.49 -2.31
N THR A 258 -2.38 -16.49 -2.71
CA THR A 258 -2.88 -16.57 -4.10
C THR A 258 -3.73 -15.35 -4.45
N ASN A 259 -3.46 -14.76 -5.62
CA ASN A 259 -4.13 -13.56 -6.13
C ASN A 259 -4.11 -12.35 -5.17
N VAL A 260 -3.19 -12.31 -4.22
CA VAL A 260 -3.06 -11.17 -3.31
C VAL A 260 -2.56 -9.95 -4.08
N ASN A 261 -3.01 -8.75 -3.69
CA ASN A 261 -2.48 -7.50 -4.22
C ASN A 261 -1.53 -6.84 -3.22
N LEU A 262 -0.24 -6.87 -3.50
CA LEU A 262 0.86 -6.30 -2.71
C LEU A 262 1.49 -5.08 -3.40
N THR A 263 0.74 -4.39 -4.27
CA THR A 263 1.26 -3.24 -5.02
C THR A 263 1.88 -2.20 -4.06
N ASN A 264 3.14 -1.84 -4.29
CA ASN A 264 3.94 -0.91 -3.47
C ASN A 264 4.11 -1.29 -1.98
N ALA A 265 3.80 -2.53 -1.59
CA ALA A 265 4.01 -2.99 -0.22
C ALA A 265 5.51 -3.10 0.12
N LYS A 266 5.85 -3.00 1.41
CA LYS A 266 7.23 -3.10 1.90
C LYS A 266 7.44 -4.43 2.61
N LEU A 267 8.17 -5.35 2.00
CA LEU A 267 8.47 -6.71 2.51
C LEU A 267 9.97 -6.93 2.74
N ARG A 268 10.71 -5.89 3.15
CA ARG A 268 12.15 -6.01 3.38
C ARG A 268 12.40 -7.04 4.49
N HIS A 269 13.32 -7.96 4.25
CA HIS A 269 13.67 -9.03 5.19
C HIS A 269 12.50 -9.94 5.59
N ALA A 270 11.41 -9.97 4.81
CA ALA A 270 10.28 -10.85 5.09
C ALA A 270 10.66 -12.33 4.88
N ASN A 271 10.07 -13.21 5.69
CA ASN A 271 10.16 -14.66 5.50
C ASN A 271 8.93 -15.13 4.70
N LEU A 272 9.11 -15.52 3.44
CA LEU A 272 8.08 -16.08 2.57
C LEU A 272 8.38 -17.54 2.19
N ARG A 273 9.16 -18.26 3.01
CA ARG A 273 9.52 -19.65 2.73
C ARG A 273 8.27 -20.51 2.58
N ASN A 274 8.20 -21.31 1.51
CA ASN A 274 7.06 -22.18 1.18
C ASN A 274 5.71 -21.45 0.99
N ALA A 275 5.70 -20.12 0.87
CA ALA A 275 4.46 -19.39 0.64
C ALA A 275 3.94 -19.60 -0.80
N ASN A 276 2.62 -19.55 -0.98
CA ASN A 276 2.00 -19.64 -2.30
C ASN A 276 1.53 -18.26 -2.77
N LEU A 277 2.27 -17.63 -3.68
CA LEU A 277 1.97 -16.33 -4.30
C LEU A 277 1.42 -16.47 -5.72
N THR A 278 0.89 -17.63 -6.11
CA THR A 278 0.39 -17.82 -7.49
C THR A 278 -0.64 -16.75 -7.86
N GLY A 279 -0.42 -16.06 -8.99
CA GLY A 279 -1.31 -14.99 -9.47
C GLY A 279 -1.25 -13.67 -8.69
N ALA A 280 -0.33 -13.52 -7.73
CA ALA A 280 -0.22 -12.31 -6.93
C ALA A 280 0.30 -11.11 -7.74
N ILE A 281 -0.17 -9.92 -7.39
CA ILE A 281 0.30 -8.65 -7.94
C ILE A 281 1.31 -8.06 -6.98
N LEU A 282 2.58 -8.02 -7.39
CA LEU A 282 3.72 -7.50 -6.60
C LEU A 282 4.36 -6.27 -7.28
N LYS A 283 3.57 -5.50 -8.03
CA LYS A 283 4.07 -4.30 -8.73
C LYS A 283 4.67 -3.30 -7.73
N GLY A 284 5.91 -2.88 -7.94
CA GLY A 284 6.58 -1.89 -7.08
C GLY A 284 6.89 -2.36 -5.66
N VAL A 285 6.74 -3.65 -5.36
CA VAL A 285 7.02 -4.19 -4.02
C VAL A 285 8.50 -4.04 -3.66
N ASP A 286 8.82 -3.73 -2.41
CA ASP A 286 10.19 -3.83 -1.89
C ASP A 286 10.38 -5.20 -1.22
N LEU A 287 10.96 -6.17 -1.94
CA LEU A 287 11.31 -7.50 -1.44
C LEU A 287 12.78 -7.59 -1.00
N SER A 288 13.47 -6.45 -0.81
CA SER A 288 14.91 -6.47 -0.56
C SER A 288 15.28 -7.37 0.63
N ASN A 289 16.18 -8.33 0.41
CA ASN A 289 16.61 -9.32 1.39
C ASN A 289 15.53 -10.29 1.93
N ALA A 290 14.39 -10.41 1.27
CA ALA A 290 13.36 -11.39 1.64
C ALA A 290 13.80 -12.83 1.34
N ASP A 291 13.29 -13.80 2.09
CA ASP A 291 13.51 -15.22 1.84
C ASP A 291 12.29 -15.83 1.13
N LEU A 292 12.43 -16.12 -0.16
CA LEU A 292 11.41 -16.75 -1.02
C LEU A 292 11.75 -18.21 -1.32
N SER A 293 12.63 -18.85 -0.54
CA SER A 293 13.00 -20.24 -0.75
C SER A 293 11.76 -21.15 -0.76
N HIS A 294 11.65 -21.98 -1.79
CA HIS A 294 10.57 -22.95 -1.97
C HIS A 294 9.19 -22.32 -2.20
N ALA A 295 9.10 -21.01 -2.43
CA ALA A 295 7.83 -20.34 -2.68
C ALA A 295 7.30 -20.65 -4.09
N HIS A 296 5.98 -20.54 -4.26
CA HIS A 296 5.31 -20.64 -5.54
C HIS A 296 4.92 -19.26 -6.06
N LEU A 297 5.55 -18.79 -7.13
CA LEU A 297 5.37 -17.47 -7.74
C LEU A 297 5.01 -17.58 -9.23
N LYS A 298 4.21 -18.58 -9.60
CA LYS A 298 3.74 -18.71 -10.99
C LYS A 298 2.74 -17.58 -11.30
N ASN A 299 2.87 -16.95 -12.47
CA ASN A 299 1.98 -15.87 -12.93
C ASN A 299 1.99 -14.65 -12.00
N VAL A 300 3.13 -14.30 -11.40
CA VAL A 300 3.25 -13.08 -10.58
C VAL A 300 3.60 -11.87 -11.43
N GLU A 301 3.03 -10.72 -11.07
CA GLU A 301 3.40 -9.43 -11.67
C GLU A 301 4.44 -8.73 -10.79
N LEU A 302 5.68 -8.63 -11.24
CA LEU A 302 6.81 -8.03 -10.49
C LEU A 302 7.34 -6.75 -11.14
N SER A 303 6.59 -6.10 -12.04
CA SER A 303 6.98 -4.81 -12.62
C SER A 303 7.36 -3.81 -11.52
N HIS A 304 8.55 -3.22 -11.67
CA HIS A 304 9.17 -2.28 -10.73
C HIS A 304 9.47 -2.83 -9.32
N ALA A 305 9.39 -4.15 -9.09
CA ALA A 305 9.74 -4.76 -7.81
C ALA A 305 11.25 -4.69 -7.53
N GLN A 306 11.62 -4.52 -6.26
CA GLN A 306 13.01 -4.57 -5.80
C GLN A 306 13.38 -5.99 -5.36
N LEU A 307 14.27 -6.66 -6.11
CA LEU A 307 14.63 -8.06 -5.90
C LEU A 307 16.05 -8.26 -5.33
N LYS A 308 16.73 -7.17 -4.94
CA LYS A 308 18.11 -7.24 -4.44
C LYS A 308 18.18 -7.98 -3.09
N GLY A 309 19.07 -8.95 -2.98
CA GLY A 309 19.25 -9.80 -1.82
C GLY A 309 18.16 -10.84 -1.60
N VAL A 310 17.16 -10.93 -2.48
CA VAL A 310 16.11 -11.96 -2.38
C VAL A 310 16.75 -13.34 -2.45
N LYS A 311 16.41 -14.22 -1.52
CA LYS A 311 16.86 -15.61 -1.52
C LYS A 311 15.86 -16.47 -2.29
N LEU A 312 16.33 -17.18 -3.29
CA LEU A 312 15.59 -18.26 -3.96
C LEU A 312 16.31 -19.59 -3.73
N SER A 313 15.56 -20.68 -3.78
CA SER A 313 16.08 -22.06 -3.80
C SER A 313 15.69 -22.77 -5.10
N GLU A 314 16.30 -23.92 -5.38
CA GLU A 314 16.05 -24.72 -6.60
C GLU A 314 14.57 -25.07 -6.82
N THR A 315 13.78 -25.20 -5.76
CA THR A 315 12.35 -25.54 -5.86
C THR A 315 11.44 -24.31 -5.89
N THR A 316 12.01 -23.11 -5.96
CA THR A 316 11.24 -21.86 -6.05
C THR A 316 10.70 -21.72 -7.47
N ARG A 317 9.37 -21.61 -7.60
CA ARG A 317 8.71 -21.60 -8.91
C ARG A 317 8.44 -20.17 -9.34
N LEU A 318 9.31 -19.60 -10.18
CA LEU A 318 9.21 -18.23 -10.68
C LEU A 318 9.22 -18.23 -12.21
N ASP A 319 8.44 -17.33 -12.82
CA ASP A 319 8.43 -17.20 -14.28
C ASP A 319 9.80 -16.75 -14.81
N GLN A 320 10.18 -17.26 -15.99
CA GLN A 320 11.53 -17.11 -16.54
C GLN A 320 12.00 -15.66 -16.61
N LYS A 321 11.13 -14.73 -17.02
CA LYS A 321 11.41 -13.28 -17.03
C LYS A 321 11.95 -12.81 -15.69
N TRP A 322 11.21 -13.08 -14.62
CA TRP A 322 11.54 -12.58 -13.29
C TRP A 322 12.71 -13.32 -12.66
N TYR A 323 12.92 -14.59 -13.02
CA TYR A 323 14.14 -15.31 -12.65
C TYR A 323 15.38 -14.64 -13.24
N ILE A 324 15.35 -14.25 -14.52
CA ILE A 324 16.46 -13.54 -15.17
C ILE A 324 16.70 -12.18 -14.50
N VAL A 325 15.65 -11.40 -14.23
CA VAL A 325 15.79 -10.13 -13.50
C VAL A 325 16.40 -10.34 -12.11
N TRP A 326 15.91 -11.35 -11.36
CA TRP A 326 16.48 -11.70 -10.06
C TRP A 326 17.96 -12.06 -10.15
N ASP A 327 18.33 -12.86 -11.15
CA ASP A 327 19.70 -13.32 -11.36
C ASP A 327 20.63 -12.14 -11.70
N ILE A 328 20.18 -11.23 -12.57
CA ILE A 328 20.90 -10.00 -12.93
C ILE A 328 21.20 -9.14 -11.70
N VAL A 329 20.21 -8.92 -10.82
CA VAL A 329 20.40 -8.01 -9.70
C VAL A 329 21.19 -8.64 -8.55
N ASN A 330 21.29 -9.96 -8.48
CA ASN A 330 21.90 -10.67 -7.34
C ASN A 330 23.28 -11.27 -7.62
N HIS A 331 23.61 -11.54 -8.87
CA HIS A 331 24.89 -12.15 -9.23
C HIS A 331 25.70 -11.25 -10.16
N LYS A 332 27.01 -11.51 -10.26
CA LYS A 332 27.86 -10.89 -11.27
C LYS A 332 27.60 -11.56 -12.62
N ILE A 333 27.39 -10.77 -13.66
CA ILE A 333 26.91 -11.26 -14.95
C ILE A 333 27.67 -10.68 -16.16
N GLU A 334 28.92 -10.26 -15.98
CA GLU A 334 29.76 -9.73 -17.07
C GLU A 334 29.74 -10.65 -18.30
N GLY A 335 29.57 -10.08 -19.49
CA GLY A 335 29.61 -10.80 -20.77
C GLY A 335 28.43 -11.74 -21.04
N ARG A 336 27.36 -11.69 -20.23
CA ARG A 336 26.25 -12.64 -20.34
C ARG A 336 25.42 -12.43 -21.60
N ASN A 337 24.94 -13.53 -22.18
CA ASN A 337 23.93 -13.49 -23.22
C ASN A 337 22.51 -13.30 -22.66
N LEU A 338 21.93 -12.13 -22.92
CA LEU A 338 20.57 -11.71 -22.57
C LEU A 338 19.76 -11.32 -23.83
N GLN A 339 20.21 -11.74 -25.01
CA GLN A 339 19.59 -11.41 -26.29
C GLN A 339 18.09 -11.75 -26.31
N GLY A 340 17.27 -10.81 -26.77
CA GLY A 340 15.83 -10.99 -26.95
C GLY A 340 15.02 -11.16 -25.66
N ASN A 341 15.64 -11.04 -24.48
CA ASN A 341 14.91 -11.22 -23.22
C ASN A 341 14.00 -10.03 -22.92
N ASP A 342 12.85 -10.34 -22.30
CA ASP A 342 11.97 -9.31 -21.75
C ASP A 342 12.41 -8.92 -20.34
N LEU A 343 12.94 -7.71 -20.22
CA LEU A 343 13.37 -7.04 -19.00
C LEU A 343 12.55 -5.76 -18.75
N SER A 344 11.41 -5.60 -19.44
CA SER A 344 10.58 -4.40 -19.33
C SER A 344 10.11 -4.18 -17.90
N ASN A 345 10.07 -2.91 -17.49
CA ASN A 345 9.70 -2.44 -16.16
C ASN A 345 10.56 -2.98 -15.01
N ALA A 346 11.69 -3.64 -15.27
CA ALA A 346 12.56 -4.18 -14.22
C ALA A 346 13.31 -3.08 -13.45
N GLN A 347 13.65 -3.36 -12.17
CA GLN A 347 14.57 -2.53 -11.38
C GLN A 347 15.99 -3.07 -11.48
N LEU A 348 16.79 -2.48 -12.36
CA LEU A 348 18.18 -2.85 -12.67
C LEU A 348 19.16 -1.73 -12.29
N ASN A 349 18.86 -0.98 -11.23
CA ASN A 349 19.72 0.11 -10.79
C ASN A 349 21.07 -0.42 -10.30
N ARG A 350 22.18 0.19 -10.74
CA ARG A 350 23.56 -0.15 -10.32
C ARG A 350 24.00 -1.58 -10.60
N VAL A 351 23.35 -2.26 -11.57
CA VAL A 351 23.80 -3.58 -11.99
C VAL A 351 25.06 -3.47 -12.85
N ASP A 352 25.87 -4.52 -12.85
CA ASP A 352 27.02 -4.68 -13.74
C ASP A 352 26.59 -5.56 -14.91
N LEU A 353 26.41 -4.94 -16.07
CA LEU A 353 26.03 -5.51 -17.36
C LEU A 353 27.14 -5.28 -18.40
N ASN A 354 28.38 -5.10 -17.95
CA ASN A 354 29.52 -4.89 -18.84
C ASN A 354 29.64 -6.02 -19.87
N ARG A 355 29.79 -5.64 -21.14
CA ARG A 355 29.90 -6.55 -22.30
C ARG A 355 28.73 -7.52 -22.47
N ALA A 356 27.60 -7.30 -21.79
CA ALA A 356 26.44 -8.17 -21.94
C ALA A 356 25.88 -8.05 -23.36
N ASN A 357 25.39 -9.17 -23.90
CA ASN A 357 24.61 -9.17 -25.14
C ASN A 357 23.14 -8.98 -24.81
N LEU A 358 22.63 -7.75 -24.98
CA LEU A 358 21.24 -7.33 -24.82
C LEU A 358 20.58 -7.01 -26.19
N SER A 359 21.16 -7.49 -27.29
CA SER A 359 20.58 -7.23 -28.62
C SER A 359 19.13 -7.71 -28.68
N ASN A 360 18.24 -6.92 -29.29
CA ASN A 360 16.80 -7.18 -29.37
C ASN A 360 16.07 -7.34 -28.02
N ALA A 361 16.71 -7.04 -26.89
CA ALA A 361 16.07 -7.14 -25.58
C ALA A 361 14.99 -6.05 -25.42
N ASN A 362 13.96 -6.35 -24.63
CA ASN A 362 12.96 -5.37 -24.24
C ASN A 362 13.26 -4.83 -22.84
N LEU A 363 13.73 -3.60 -22.76
CA LEU A 363 14.03 -2.82 -21.55
C LEU A 363 13.06 -1.64 -21.36
N CYS A 364 11.92 -1.65 -22.06
CA CYS A 364 10.94 -0.56 -22.00
C CYS A 364 10.50 -0.29 -20.55
N GLY A 365 10.59 0.96 -20.11
CA GLY A 365 10.23 1.40 -18.76
C GLY A 365 11.11 0.84 -17.63
N ALA A 366 12.22 0.15 -17.95
CA ALA A 366 13.14 -0.36 -16.95
C ALA A 366 13.94 0.78 -16.28
N SER A 367 14.40 0.55 -15.06
CA SER A 367 15.27 1.48 -14.34
C SER A 367 16.69 0.93 -14.32
N LEU A 368 17.60 1.57 -15.04
CA LEU A 368 19.03 1.24 -15.16
C LEU A 368 19.91 2.37 -14.60
N ARG A 369 19.43 3.11 -13.60
CA ARG A 369 20.16 4.25 -13.04
C ARG A 369 21.52 3.82 -12.53
N VAL A 370 22.57 4.48 -13.02
CA VAL A 370 23.97 4.22 -12.64
C VAL A 370 24.36 2.75 -12.85
N ALA A 371 23.70 2.03 -13.78
CA ALA A 371 24.15 0.72 -14.21
C ALA A 371 25.41 0.85 -15.08
N ASP A 372 26.22 -0.21 -15.10
CA ASP A 372 27.39 -0.30 -15.95
C ASP A 372 27.07 -1.19 -17.15
N LEU A 373 27.02 -0.59 -18.35
CA LEU A 373 26.81 -1.25 -19.63
C LEU A 373 27.99 -0.95 -20.58
N TRP A 374 29.19 -0.78 -20.03
CA TRP A 374 30.38 -0.55 -20.84
C TRP A 374 30.56 -1.68 -21.84
N ASP A 375 30.75 -1.31 -23.11
CA ASP A 375 30.99 -2.24 -24.22
C ASP A 375 29.87 -3.30 -24.42
N ALA A 376 28.65 -3.03 -23.90
CA ALA A 376 27.50 -3.92 -24.06
C ALA A 376 26.92 -3.85 -25.49
N ASN A 377 26.33 -4.96 -25.96
CA ASN A 377 25.59 -4.97 -27.22
C ASN A 377 24.09 -4.75 -26.96
N LEU A 378 23.56 -3.61 -27.35
CA LEU A 378 22.15 -3.19 -27.25
C LEU A 378 21.50 -3.00 -28.63
N GLU A 379 22.07 -3.59 -29.68
CA GLU A 379 21.57 -3.47 -31.05
C GLU A 379 20.08 -3.86 -31.13
N ASN A 380 19.26 -2.98 -31.72
CA ASN A 380 17.81 -3.12 -31.84
C ASN A 380 17.06 -3.33 -30.51
N ALA A 381 17.66 -3.03 -29.36
CA ALA A 381 16.98 -3.15 -28.08
C ALA A 381 15.89 -2.07 -27.95
N ASN A 382 14.77 -2.42 -27.31
CA ASN A 382 13.75 -1.43 -26.93
C ASN A 382 14.01 -0.92 -25.52
N ILE A 383 14.54 0.29 -25.40
CA ILE A 383 14.88 0.96 -24.13
C ILE A 383 14.02 2.22 -23.94
N SER A 384 12.87 2.28 -24.62
CA SER A 384 11.96 3.45 -24.56
C SER A 384 11.42 3.66 -23.15
N ASN A 385 11.26 4.93 -22.76
CA ASN A 385 10.79 5.36 -21.44
C ASN A 385 11.62 4.83 -20.25
N ALA A 386 12.80 4.28 -20.48
CA ALA A 386 13.65 3.77 -19.42
C ALA A 386 14.32 4.91 -18.64
N ASN A 387 14.65 4.64 -17.38
CA ASN A 387 15.46 5.55 -16.57
C ASN A 387 16.93 5.11 -16.61
N LEU A 388 17.74 5.84 -17.37
CA LEU A 388 19.16 5.61 -17.62
C LEU A 388 20.05 6.66 -16.92
N GLY A 389 19.53 7.35 -15.91
CA GLY A 389 20.26 8.45 -15.27
C GLY A 389 21.62 8.01 -14.69
N GLY A 390 22.69 8.62 -15.18
CA GLY A 390 24.08 8.32 -14.81
C GLY A 390 24.59 6.95 -15.28
N VAL A 391 23.91 6.30 -16.22
CA VAL A 391 24.35 5.01 -16.77
C VAL A 391 25.70 5.14 -17.48
N ASN A 392 26.54 4.11 -17.41
CA ASN A 392 27.72 4.01 -18.24
C ASN A 392 27.39 3.16 -19.48
N LEU A 393 27.27 3.79 -20.64
CA LEU A 393 27.07 3.14 -21.93
C LEU A 393 28.34 3.23 -22.79
N SER A 394 29.47 3.70 -22.27
CA SER A 394 30.65 3.97 -23.08
C SER A 394 31.08 2.75 -23.89
N GLY A 395 31.40 2.93 -25.18
CA GLY A 395 31.73 1.84 -26.11
C GLY A 395 30.58 0.91 -26.51
N ALA A 396 29.38 1.04 -25.93
CA ALA A 396 28.26 0.15 -26.24
C ALA A 396 27.76 0.29 -27.68
N ASN A 397 27.25 -0.81 -28.23
CA ASN A 397 26.56 -0.83 -29.52
C ASN A 397 25.07 -0.59 -29.33
N LEU A 398 24.57 0.59 -29.71
CA LEU A 398 23.16 1.00 -29.63
C LEU A 398 22.52 1.11 -31.02
N LYS A 399 23.13 0.50 -32.05
CA LYS A 399 22.62 0.59 -33.42
C LYS A 399 21.15 0.15 -33.50
N GLY A 400 20.29 1.00 -34.08
CA GLY A 400 18.86 0.72 -34.23
C GLY A 400 18.07 0.66 -32.91
N ALA A 401 18.68 0.96 -31.76
CA ALA A 401 17.99 0.89 -30.48
C ALA A 401 16.93 1.98 -30.36
N ASN A 402 15.83 1.68 -29.67
CA ASN A 402 14.79 2.64 -29.39
C ASN A 402 14.96 3.21 -27.97
N LEU A 403 15.37 4.47 -27.86
CA LEU A 403 15.53 5.21 -26.60
C LEU A 403 14.50 6.33 -26.45
N SER A 404 13.39 6.30 -27.21
CA SER A 404 12.39 7.37 -27.16
C SER A 404 11.84 7.57 -25.75
N GLY A 405 11.74 8.84 -25.32
CA GLY A 405 11.26 9.23 -24.00
C GLY A 405 12.13 8.77 -22.81
N SER A 406 13.32 8.21 -23.03
CA SER A 406 14.19 7.75 -21.94
C SER A 406 14.94 8.90 -21.25
N ASP A 407 15.27 8.72 -19.96
CA ASP A 407 16.05 9.67 -19.17
C ASP A 407 17.52 9.25 -19.09
N LEU A 408 18.38 9.83 -19.93
CA LEU A 408 19.84 9.63 -19.94
C LEU A 408 20.58 10.78 -19.23
N ASN A 409 19.98 11.44 -18.24
CA ASN A 409 20.67 12.54 -17.56
C ASN A 409 22.04 12.10 -17.03
N ARG A 410 23.09 12.88 -17.33
CA ARG A 410 24.47 12.59 -16.92
C ARG A 410 25.00 11.20 -17.32
N ALA A 411 24.43 10.56 -18.33
CA ALA A 411 24.93 9.28 -18.85
C ALA A 411 26.31 9.44 -19.51
N HIS A 412 27.13 8.39 -19.48
CA HIS A 412 28.39 8.33 -20.22
C HIS A 412 28.18 7.56 -21.53
N LEU A 413 28.38 8.22 -22.66
CA LEU A 413 28.12 7.72 -24.02
C LEU A 413 29.34 7.92 -24.95
N TRP A 414 30.54 8.15 -24.41
CA TRP A 414 31.73 8.29 -25.26
C TRP A 414 32.03 6.97 -25.99
N HIS A 415 32.42 7.08 -27.26
CA HIS A 415 32.66 5.94 -28.16
C HIS A 415 31.46 4.97 -28.38
N THR A 416 30.22 5.37 -28.09
CA THR A 416 29.04 4.54 -28.41
C THR A 416 28.72 4.53 -29.90
N TYR A 417 28.20 3.40 -30.39
CA TYR A 417 27.65 3.30 -31.75
C TYR A 417 26.17 3.64 -31.75
N LEU A 418 25.81 4.82 -32.27
CA LEU A 418 24.44 5.38 -32.22
C LEU A 418 23.74 5.41 -33.60
N SER A 419 24.26 4.71 -34.60
CA SER A 419 23.63 4.67 -35.93
C SER A 419 22.19 4.17 -35.86
N ASP A 420 21.25 4.87 -36.53
CA ASP A 420 19.82 4.53 -36.58
C ASP A 420 19.11 4.50 -35.20
N VAL A 421 19.68 5.12 -34.17
CA VAL A 421 19.05 5.19 -32.85
C VAL A 421 17.85 6.14 -32.84
N ASN A 422 16.78 5.79 -32.11
CA ASN A 422 15.67 6.71 -31.88
C ASN A 422 15.81 7.39 -30.51
N LEU A 423 16.08 8.70 -30.50
CA LEU A 423 16.19 9.52 -29.28
C LEU A 423 15.04 10.52 -29.12
N SER A 424 13.94 10.37 -29.85
CA SER A 424 12.79 11.29 -29.79
C SER A 424 12.30 11.47 -28.34
N GLY A 425 12.26 12.73 -27.88
CA GLY A 425 11.84 13.08 -26.52
C GLY A 425 12.76 12.60 -25.39
N ALA A 426 13.95 12.08 -25.68
CA ALA A 426 14.91 11.67 -24.66
C ALA A 426 15.51 12.88 -23.91
N ASN A 427 15.92 12.66 -22.67
CA ASN A 427 16.61 13.65 -21.84
C ASN A 427 18.09 13.30 -21.70
N LEU A 428 18.98 14.04 -22.36
CA LEU A 428 20.44 13.88 -22.31
C LEU A 428 21.12 15.02 -21.52
N MET A 429 20.39 15.67 -20.60
CA MET A 429 20.94 16.76 -19.81
C MET A 429 22.23 16.34 -19.08
N GLY A 430 23.33 17.04 -19.36
CA GLY A 430 24.64 16.78 -18.76
C GLY A 430 25.30 15.48 -19.18
N ALA A 431 24.80 14.79 -20.23
CA ALA A 431 25.40 13.56 -20.73
C ALA A 431 26.78 13.81 -21.36
N ASP A 432 27.66 12.82 -21.27
CA ASP A 432 28.99 12.85 -21.89
C ASP A 432 28.97 12.09 -23.22
N LEU A 433 29.00 12.84 -24.31
CA LEU A 433 28.97 12.40 -25.70
C LEU A 433 30.28 12.77 -26.40
N TRP A 434 31.40 12.76 -25.68
CA TRP A 434 32.70 13.14 -26.26
C TRP A 434 33.07 12.26 -27.46
N GLY A 435 33.41 12.90 -28.59
CA GLY A 435 33.94 12.23 -29.78
C GLY A 435 33.00 11.22 -30.46
N VAL A 436 31.70 11.25 -30.15
CA VAL A 436 30.72 10.31 -30.72
C VAL A 436 30.38 10.66 -32.18
N ASP A 437 30.03 9.64 -32.96
CA ASP A 437 29.52 9.82 -34.33
C ASP A 437 27.99 9.88 -34.33
N LEU A 438 27.46 11.02 -34.78
CA LEU A 438 26.05 11.41 -34.82
C LEU A 438 25.70 12.00 -36.20
N ASP A 439 26.42 11.60 -37.26
CA ASP A 439 26.13 12.04 -38.64
C ASP A 439 24.67 11.76 -39.02
N GLY A 440 23.96 12.81 -39.45
CA GLY A 440 22.56 12.76 -39.88
C GLY A 440 21.53 12.41 -38.81
N ILE A 441 21.90 12.39 -37.52
CA ILE A 441 20.97 11.97 -36.45
C ILE A 441 19.80 12.96 -36.28
N ASP A 442 18.63 12.44 -35.91
CA ASP A 442 17.52 13.26 -35.43
C ASP A 442 17.57 13.44 -33.90
N LEU A 443 17.91 14.65 -33.48
CA LEU A 443 17.93 15.12 -32.10
C LEU A 443 16.91 16.26 -31.89
N SER A 444 15.88 16.34 -32.74
CA SER A 444 14.85 17.38 -32.61
C SER A 444 14.11 17.30 -31.26
N GLY A 445 13.96 18.46 -30.62
CA GLY A 445 13.32 18.61 -29.30
C GLY A 445 14.05 17.96 -28.13
N VAL A 446 15.22 17.35 -28.34
CA VAL A 446 15.98 16.65 -27.29
C VAL A 446 16.59 17.66 -26.29
N ASN A 447 16.58 17.31 -25.01
CA ASN A 447 17.27 18.10 -23.99
C ASN A 447 18.74 17.70 -23.87
N LEU A 448 19.64 18.53 -24.38
CA LEU A 448 21.11 18.39 -24.34
C LEU A 448 21.76 19.48 -23.45
N SER A 449 20.99 20.13 -22.58
CA SER A 449 21.55 21.20 -21.74
C SER A 449 22.68 20.67 -20.87
N TYR A 450 23.77 21.43 -20.76
CA TYR A 450 25.02 21.04 -20.09
C TYR A 450 25.74 19.79 -20.65
N ALA A 451 25.29 19.20 -21.76
CA ALA A 451 25.93 18.00 -22.33
C ALA A 451 27.34 18.32 -22.87
N ASN A 452 28.23 17.33 -22.79
CA ASN A 452 29.55 17.40 -23.42
C ASN A 452 29.50 16.72 -24.79
N LEU A 453 29.44 17.50 -25.86
CA LEU A 453 29.46 17.08 -27.26
C LEU A 453 30.79 17.48 -27.94
N SER A 454 31.83 17.75 -27.16
CA SER A 454 33.10 18.19 -27.75
C SER A 454 33.71 17.07 -28.59
N HIS A 455 34.32 17.47 -29.72
CA HIS A 455 34.84 16.56 -30.75
C HIS A 455 33.82 15.62 -31.42
N ALA A 456 32.52 15.75 -31.14
CA ALA A 456 31.50 14.91 -31.77
C ALA A 456 31.34 15.23 -33.27
N ASN A 457 31.01 14.22 -34.07
CA ASN A 457 30.61 14.40 -35.46
C ASN A 457 29.09 14.53 -35.54
N LEU A 458 28.57 15.73 -35.77
CA LEU A 458 27.15 16.05 -35.85
C LEU A 458 26.77 16.51 -37.27
N LYS A 459 27.56 16.17 -38.28
CA LYS A 459 27.29 16.60 -39.66
C LYS A 459 25.85 16.25 -40.06
N ASP A 460 25.17 17.17 -40.74
CA ASP A 460 23.80 17.04 -41.23
C ASP A 460 22.75 16.65 -40.15
N ALA A 461 23.07 16.78 -38.86
CA ALA A 461 22.15 16.44 -37.77
C ALA A 461 20.98 17.43 -37.64
N ASN A 462 19.82 16.92 -37.26
CA ASN A 462 18.62 17.70 -36.99
C ASN A 462 18.53 18.04 -35.49
N LEU A 463 18.70 19.32 -35.14
CA LEU A 463 18.60 19.84 -33.77
C LEU A 463 17.45 20.86 -33.63
N ILE A 464 16.41 20.77 -34.47
CA ILE A 464 15.26 21.67 -34.40
C ILE A 464 14.62 21.62 -33.01
N GLY A 465 14.46 22.78 -32.36
CA GLY A 465 13.82 22.89 -31.04
C GLY A 465 14.61 22.23 -29.89
N ALA A 466 15.83 21.74 -30.12
CA ALA A 466 16.64 21.10 -29.10
C ALA A 466 17.12 22.12 -28.05
N ASN A 467 17.25 21.70 -26.80
CA ASN A 467 17.83 22.54 -25.75
C ASN A 467 19.31 22.23 -25.58
N LEU A 468 20.21 23.09 -26.08
CA LEU A 468 21.66 22.96 -25.94
C LEU A 468 22.25 24.00 -24.96
N SER A 469 21.42 24.60 -24.10
CA SER A 469 21.89 25.63 -23.18
C SER A 469 23.07 25.12 -22.33
N ARG A 470 24.18 25.87 -22.36
CA ARG A 470 25.44 25.55 -21.67
C ARG A 470 26.09 24.22 -22.07
N ALA A 471 25.70 23.64 -23.21
CA ALA A 471 26.38 22.48 -23.77
C ALA A 471 27.79 22.84 -24.27
N ASN A 472 28.69 21.86 -24.28
CA ASN A 472 30.02 22.01 -24.84
C ASN A 472 30.10 21.37 -26.23
N LEU A 473 30.17 22.18 -27.29
CA LEU A 473 30.33 21.75 -28.68
C LEU A 473 31.74 22.06 -29.22
N SER A 474 32.73 22.27 -28.34
CA SER A 474 34.06 22.64 -28.81
C SER A 474 34.67 21.57 -29.71
N CYS A 475 35.33 21.96 -30.80
CA CYS A 475 35.93 21.05 -31.78
C CYS A 475 34.93 20.11 -32.48
N ALA A 476 33.62 20.31 -32.35
CA ALA A 476 32.62 19.46 -32.99
C ALA A 476 32.49 19.75 -34.50
N ASN A 477 32.18 18.72 -35.28
CA ASN A 477 31.81 18.90 -36.69
C ASN A 477 30.31 19.17 -36.80
N LEU A 478 29.92 20.41 -37.07
CA LEU A 478 28.53 20.86 -37.15
C LEU A 478 28.10 21.16 -38.59
N ASN A 479 28.82 20.67 -39.59
CA ASN A 479 28.54 21.01 -40.98
C ASN A 479 27.11 20.59 -41.37
N GLY A 480 26.29 21.51 -41.88
CA GLY A 480 24.92 21.22 -42.32
C GLY A 480 23.89 21.05 -41.20
N VAL A 481 24.26 21.26 -39.94
CA VAL A 481 23.35 21.10 -38.79
C VAL A 481 22.18 22.09 -38.84
N ASN A 482 20.97 21.62 -38.53
CA ASN A 482 19.80 22.48 -38.37
C ASN A 482 19.50 22.80 -36.91
N PHE A 483 19.73 24.06 -36.50
CA PHE A 483 19.44 24.60 -35.17
C PHE A 483 18.16 25.43 -35.10
N SER A 484 17.23 25.35 -36.06
CA SER A 484 15.99 26.15 -36.02
C SER A 484 15.27 25.97 -34.67
N ASP A 485 14.88 27.06 -34.02
CA ASP A 485 14.23 27.07 -32.68
C ASP A 485 15.04 26.43 -31.53
N ALA A 486 16.32 26.11 -31.73
CA ALA A 486 17.16 25.53 -30.68
C ALA A 486 17.58 26.57 -29.63
N ASN A 487 17.62 26.17 -28.35
CA ASN A 487 18.16 27.02 -27.28
C ASN A 487 19.69 26.85 -27.19
N LEU A 488 20.44 27.84 -27.67
CA LEU A 488 21.92 27.85 -27.68
C LEU A 488 22.53 28.73 -26.57
N SER A 489 21.76 29.08 -25.53
CA SER A 489 22.23 30.01 -24.49
C SER A 489 23.44 29.47 -23.72
N GLY A 490 24.57 30.17 -23.82
CA GLY A 490 25.82 29.80 -23.13
C GLY A 490 26.51 28.55 -23.69
N THR A 491 26.12 28.06 -24.87
CA THR A 491 26.77 26.94 -25.56
C THR A 491 28.19 27.32 -25.99
N ASN A 492 29.15 26.42 -25.80
CA ASN A 492 30.54 26.61 -26.23
C ASN A 492 30.77 26.06 -27.65
N PHE A 493 31.07 26.94 -28.61
CA PHE A 493 31.36 26.59 -30.00
C PHE A 493 32.85 26.72 -30.37
N SER A 494 33.75 26.83 -29.39
CA SER A 494 35.19 27.04 -29.66
C SER A 494 35.73 25.97 -30.61
N ASP A 495 36.35 26.39 -31.72
CA ASP A 495 36.92 25.50 -32.74
C ASP A 495 35.93 24.53 -33.43
N ALA A 496 34.62 24.77 -33.33
CA ALA A 496 33.61 23.96 -34.01
C ALA A 496 33.48 24.31 -35.51
N ASN A 497 33.28 23.30 -36.37
CA ASN A 497 33.01 23.51 -37.79
C ASN A 497 31.53 23.80 -38.04
N ILE A 498 31.15 25.08 -38.09
CA ILE A 498 29.77 25.56 -38.25
C ILE A 498 29.36 25.86 -39.70
N ASN A 499 30.03 25.26 -40.69
CA ASN A 499 29.73 25.52 -42.10
C ASN A 499 28.33 25.02 -42.48
N ASN A 500 27.56 25.81 -43.24
CA ASN A 500 26.22 25.44 -43.72
C ASN A 500 25.19 25.13 -42.62
N CYS A 501 25.40 25.58 -41.37
CA CYS A 501 24.38 25.44 -40.33
C CYS A 501 23.16 26.35 -40.63
N ILE A 502 21.97 25.87 -40.27
CA ILE A 502 20.77 26.71 -40.15
C ILE A 502 20.70 27.15 -38.68
N LEU A 503 20.71 28.46 -38.41
CA LEU A 503 20.71 29.00 -37.05
C LEU A 503 19.27 29.21 -36.52
N PRO A 504 19.08 29.32 -35.19
CA PRO A 504 17.79 29.68 -34.62
C PRO A 504 17.32 31.06 -35.12
N ASN A 505 16.00 31.25 -35.27
CA ASN A 505 15.39 32.54 -35.59
C ASN A 505 15.42 33.52 -34.42
#